data_AF-A0A2P4QUT7-F1
#
_entry.id   AF-A0A2P4QUT7-F1
#
_cell.length_a   1.000
_cell.length_b   1.000
_cell.length_c   1.000
_cell.angle_alpha   90.00
_cell.angle_beta   90.00
_cell.angle_gamma   90.00
#
_symmetry.space_group_name_H-M   'P 1'
#
loop_
_entity.id
_entity.type
_entity.pdbx_description
1 polymer ?
#
loop_
_entity_poly.entity_id
_entity_poly.type
_entity_poly.pdbx_seq_one_letter_code
_entity_poly.pdbx_strand_id
1 'polypeptide(L)'
;MFSTKPFKAGQHSVSVTGSLRLNEEGSSKFLQSNQSEFFNNIIQAFSKIIPVDQQRITTNGKWKNDPTSPNKVLLSFTINEAKDAIEPNSKTIFDNLGTLVEKKGFTALSINEYTSLIDESASFVITQDYFGKYLPVIIISLVSLIILAILYFLARWKSPEGRNFAIFETALIMQDLAVDLTFTLLRVNNTPHLIVPNMVFLIVPLIVNFLLAINIFLSEVDTNPMFFTWVSELPTLLLPICAIFSSIDILAINTLTSNLFGLKVFSAPLSQRSRKIILWGSFINIFAEDIPQLIIQILYYNSVETYDLIPSLVLISGGLVIVNKLILRSYHAIVRWYHRRDKIRNFIRRLSAASIRSLRSNV
;
A
#
# COMPACT_ATOMS: atom_id res chain seq x y z
N MET A 1 -11.41 41.64 -29.90
CA MET A 1 -12.30 40.48 -29.73
C MET A 1 -11.84 39.75 -28.48
N PHE A 2 -12.53 39.94 -27.36
CA PHE A 2 -12.15 39.32 -26.08
C PHE A 2 -12.46 37.82 -26.13
N SER A 3 -11.46 37.01 -25.78
CA SER A 3 -11.54 35.55 -25.78
C SER A 3 -12.47 35.07 -24.66
N THR A 4 -13.72 34.76 -24.98
CA THR A 4 -14.68 34.08 -24.09
C THR A 4 -14.46 32.57 -24.09
N LYS A 5 -13.23 32.13 -23.84
CA LYS A 5 -13.03 30.73 -23.45
C LYS A 5 -13.70 30.56 -22.08
N PRO A 6 -14.69 29.67 -21.91
CA PRO A 6 -15.23 29.41 -20.59
C PRO A 6 -14.08 28.97 -19.70
N PHE A 7 -13.96 29.63 -18.55
CA PHE A 7 -13.06 29.23 -17.48
C PHE A 7 -13.33 27.75 -17.22
N LYS A 8 -12.32 26.88 -17.35
CA LYS A 8 -12.46 25.49 -16.90
C LYS A 8 -12.88 25.58 -15.43
N ALA A 9 -14.11 25.18 -15.13
CA ALA A 9 -14.60 25.10 -13.76
C ALA A 9 -13.69 24.11 -13.02
N GLY A 10 -12.68 24.62 -12.33
CA GLY A 10 -12.09 23.90 -11.22
C GLY A 10 -13.24 23.57 -10.27
N GLN A 11 -13.23 22.37 -9.69
CA GLN A 11 -14.28 21.89 -8.81
C GLN A 11 -14.49 22.91 -7.66
N HIS A 12 -15.54 23.73 -7.78
CA HIS A 12 -15.77 24.91 -6.94
C HIS A 12 -16.12 24.52 -5.49
N SER A 13 -16.61 23.30 -5.29
CA SER A 13 -17.01 22.72 -4.01
C SER A 13 -17.08 21.20 -4.15
N VAL A 14 -16.80 20.46 -3.08
CA VAL A 14 -16.96 18.99 -2.97
C VAL A 14 -17.86 18.71 -1.79
N SER A 15 -18.81 17.78 -1.87
CA SER A 15 -19.69 17.46 -0.75
C SER A 15 -18.90 17.08 0.52
N VAL A 16 -19.33 17.58 1.68
CA VAL A 16 -18.71 17.31 2.98
C VAL A 16 -19.70 16.59 3.87
N THR A 17 -19.31 15.45 4.45
CA THR A 17 -20.15 14.75 5.44
C THR A 17 -19.58 14.95 6.83
N GLY A 18 -20.44 15.28 7.79
CA GLY A 18 -20.12 15.44 9.20
C GLY A 18 -20.90 14.53 10.11
N SER A 19 -20.34 14.27 11.29
CA SER A 19 -21.06 13.72 12.43
C SER A 19 -21.27 14.77 13.51
N LEU A 20 -22.51 14.84 13.99
CA LEU A 20 -22.97 15.73 15.06
C LEU A 20 -23.42 14.90 16.25
N ARG A 21 -22.98 15.25 17.47
CA ARG A 21 -23.39 14.54 18.69
C ARG A 21 -24.64 15.19 19.30
N LEU A 22 -25.57 14.37 19.75
CA LEU A 22 -26.69 14.79 20.58
C LEU A 22 -26.31 14.73 22.07
N ASN A 23 -26.92 15.59 22.88
CA ASN A 23 -26.85 15.47 24.34
C ASN A 23 -27.67 14.25 24.81
N GLU A 24 -27.67 13.95 26.10
CA GLU A 24 -28.33 12.75 26.64
C GLU A 24 -29.85 12.78 26.43
N GLU A 25 -30.48 13.93 26.62
CA GLU A 25 -31.90 14.16 26.36
C GLU A 25 -32.23 13.95 24.88
N GLY A 26 -31.44 14.57 23.99
CA GLY A 26 -31.56 14.46 22.55
C GLY A 26 -31.40 13.03 22.05
N SER A 27 -30.43 12.31 22.60
CA SER A 27 -30.18 10.91 22.27
C SER A 27 -31.35 10.03 22.68
N SER A 28 -31.90 10.25 23.87
CA SER A 28 -33.10 9.53 24.35
C SER A 28 -34.32 9.84 23.47
N LYS A 29 -34.55 11.13 23.16
CA LYS A 29 -35.66 11.57 22.28
C LYS A 29 -35.51 11.03 20.87
N PHE A 30 -34.30 11.02 20.31
CA PHE A 30 -34.02 10.48 18.98
C PHE A 30 -34.34 8.97 18.91
N LEU A 31 -33.97 8.20 19.92
CA LEU A 31 -34.23 6.75 19.97
C LEU A 31 -35.71 6.41 20.16
N GLN A 32 -36.50 7.31 20.76
CA GLN A 32 -37.94 7.12 21.01
C GLN A 32 -38.84 7.69 19.93
N SER A 33 -38.31 8.52 19.02
CA SER A 33 -39.07 9.23 17.98
C SER A 33 -38.87 8.62 16.59
N ASN A 34 -39.63 9.12 15.62
CA ASN A 34 -39.38 8.80 14.21
C ASN A 34 -38.06 9.45 13.76
N GLN A 35 -37.05 8.61 13.56
CA GLN A 35 -35.69 9.04 13.19
C GLN A 35 -35.68 9.90 11.92
N SER A 36 -36.46 9.54 10.90
CA SER A 36 -36.52 10.32 9.65
C SER A 36 -37.09 11.71 9.85
N GLU A 37 -38.11 11.83 10.71
CA GLU A 37 -38.71 13.10 11.06
C GLU A 37 -37.73 13.97 11.85
N PHE A 38 -37.03 13.37 12.81
CA PHE A 38 -35.99 14.04 13.60
C PHE A 38 -34.88 14.61 12.70
N PHE A 39 -34.38 13.81 11.76
CA PHE A 39 -33.40 14.27 10.77
C PHE A 39 -33.93 15.43 9.92
N ASN A 40 -35.16 15.32 9.40
CA ASN A 40 -35.77 16.36 8.58
C ASN A 40 -35.94 17.68 9.34
N ASN A 41 -36.34 17.63 10.61
CA ASN A 41 -36.49 18.81 11.44
C ASN A 41 -35.15 19.51 11.71
N ILE A 42 -34.07 18.76 11.94
CA ILE A 42 -32.71 19.34 12.06
C ILE A 42 -32.27 19.96 10.73
N ILE A 43 -32.46 19.26 9.61
CA ILE A 43 -32.10 19.77 8.28
C ILE A 43 -32.81 21.09 7.99
N GLN A 44 -34.12 21.16 8.25
CA GLN A 44 -34.90 22.40 8.08
C GLN A 44 -34.45 23.53 9.02
N ALA A 45 -34.03 23.20 10.24
CA ALA A 45 -33.50 24.19 11.18
C ALA A 45 -32.15 24.74 10.67
N PHE A 46 -31.24 23.86 10.26
CA PHE A 46 -29.94 24.26 9.71
C PHE A 46 -30.06 25.11 8.45
N SER A 47 -30.95 24.76 7.52
CA SER A 47 -31.15 25.53 6.28
C SER A 47 -31.74 26.92 6.51
N LYS A 48 -32.41 27.14 7.66
CA LYS A 48 -32.90 28.46 8.07
C LYS A 48 -31.83 29.28 8.81
N ILE A 49 -31.05 28.62 9.68
CA ILE A 49 -30.03 29.27 10.51
C ILE A 49 -28.83 29.69 9.65
N ILE A 50 -28.40 28.82 8.74
CA ILE A 50 -27.50 29.17 7.66
C ILE A 50 -28.36 29.21 6.40
N PRO A 51 -28.69 30.40 5.86
CA PRO A 51 -29.67 30.54 4.79
C PRO A 51 -29.15 29.91 3.49
N VAL A 52 -29.36 28.59 3.36
CA VAL A 52 -29.01 27.76 2.21
C VAL A 52 -30.23 26.95 1.79
N ASP A 53 -30.28 26.55 0.52
CA ASP A 53 -31.33 25.65 0.04
C ASP A 53 -31.34 24.36 0.88
N GLN A 54 -32.52 23.88 1.27
CA GLN A 54 -32.66 22.66 2.08
C GLN A 54 -32.03 21.44 1.39
N GLN A 55 -31.99 21.39 0.05
CA GLN A 55 -31.31 20.36 -0.72
C GLN A 55 -29.78 20.38 -0.55
N ARG A 56 -29.21 21.46 0.00
CA ARG A 56 -27.78 21.56 0.30
C ARG A 56 -27.39 20.77 1.54
N ILE A 57 -28.33 20.47 2.44
CA ILE A 57 -28.07 19.69 3.65
C ILE A 57 -28.94 18.44 3.61
N THR A 58 -28.29 17.28 3.51
CA THR A 58 -28.97 15.98 3.41
C THR A 58 -28.46 15.03 4.48
N THR A 59 -29.09 13.88 4.61
CA THR A 59 -28.61 12.80 5.48
C THR A 59 -28.74 11.47 4.76
N ASN A 60 -27.87 10.53 5.11
CA ASN A 60 -27.99 9.12 4.74
C ASN A 60 -28.77 8.30 5.78
N GLY A 61 -29.32 8.95 6.83
CA GLY A 61 -30.05 8.32 7.92
C GLY A 61 -29.18 7.50 8.88
N LYS A 62 -27.85 7.50 8.69
CA LYS A 62 -26.92 6.73 9.53
C LYS A 62 -26.69 7.46 10.84
N TRP A 63 -26.76 6.69 11.92
CA TRP A 63 -26.40 7.13 13.26
C TRP A 63 -25.63 6.01 13.98
N LYS A 64 -24.88 6.38 15.02
CA LYS A 64 -24.15 5.44 15.88
C LYS A 64 -24.05 5.98 17.30
N ASN A 65 -23.86 5.12 18.29
CA ASN A 65 -23.52 5.57 19.63
C ASN A 65 -22.08 6.11 19.66
N ASP A 66 -21.84 7.14 20.47
CA ASP A 66 -20.50 7.67 20.69
C ASP A 66 -19.64 6.63 21.45
N PRO A 67 -18.49 6.21 20.91
CA PRO A 67 -17.61 5.23 21.57
C PRO A 67 -17.12 5.69 22.96
N THR A 68 -17.00 7.01 23.16
CA THR A 68 -16.54 7.62 24.42
C THR A 68 -17.69 7.91 25.38
N SER A 69 -18.94 7.90 24.88
CA SER A 69 -20.14 8.19 25.66
C SER A 69 -21.33 7.39 25.09
N PRO A 70 -21.45 6.09 25.41
CA PRO A 70 -22.40 5.19 24.75
C PRO A 70 -23.87 5.62 24.83
N ASN A 71 -24.22 6.46 25.80
CA ASN A 71 -25.57 7.02 25.98
C ASN A 71 -25.87 8.19 25.03
N LYS A 72 -24.88 8.64 24.26
CA LYS A 72 -25.00 9.75 23.30
C LYS A 72 -24.97 9.24 21.87
N VAL A 73 -25.84 9.80 21.04
CA VAL A 73 -25.97 9.43 19.62
C VAL A 73 -25.24 10.44 18.73
N LEU A 74 -24.53 9.91 17.73
CA LEU A 74 -23.91 10.64 16.63
C LEU A 74 -24.78 10.52 15.38
N LEU A 75 -25.21 11.67 14.85
CA LEU A 75 -26.00 11.79 13.62
C LEU A 75 -25.12 12.19 12.45
N SER A 76 -25.35 11.61 11.26
CA SER A 76 -24.61 11.95 10.05
C SER A 76 -25.39 12.90 9.15
N PHE A 77 -24.73 13.98 8.71
CA PHE A 77 -25.27 14.96 7.76
C PHE A 77 -24.27 15.22 6.64
N THR A 78 -24.76 15.38 5.41
CA THR A 78 -23.97 15.68 4.22
C THR A 78 -24.36 17.05 3.68
N ILE A 79 -23.38 17.94 3.59
CA ILE A 79 -23.48 19.22 2.89
C ILE A 79 -23.08 19.00 1.45
N ASN A 80 -24.04 19.11 0.54
CA ASN A 80 -23.82 18.89 -0.88
C ASN A 80 -22.97 20.00 -1.50
N GLU A 81 -22.19 19.63 -2.52
CA GLU A 81 -21.41 20.56 -3.31
C GLU A 81 -22.28 21.69 -3.88
N ALA A 82 -21.70 22.89 -3.96
CA ALA A 82 -22.30 24.03 -4.60
C ALA A 82 -22.52 23.75 -6.09
N LYS A 83 -23.74 23.96 -6.59
CA LYS A 83 -24.06 23.76 -8.02
C LYS A 83 -23.55 24.90 -8.89
N ASP A 84 -23.50 26.11 -8.32
CA ASP A 84 -23.12 27.34 -8.99
C ASP A 84 -22.10 28.14 -8.16
N ALA A 85 -21.35 29.03 -8.81
CA ALA A 85 -20.31 29.85 -8.17
C ALA A 85 -20.85 30.86 -7.13
N ILE A 86 -22.16 31.11 -7.13
CA ILE A 86 -22.85 32.03 -6.21
C ILE A 86 -23.16 31.32 -4.89
N GLU A 87 -23.31 30.00 -4.92
CA GLU A 87 -23.64 29.21 -3.75
C GLU A 87 -22.42 29.07 -2.81
N PRO A 88 -22.62 29.14 -1.48
CA PRO A 88 -21.54 28.95 -0.54
C PRO A 88 -20.89 27.57 -0.68
N ASN A 89 -19.57 27.55 -0.58
CA ASN A 89 -18.79 26.31 -0.57
C ASN A 89 -19.23 25.42 0.60
N SER A 90 -19.41 24.13 0.33
CA SER A 90 -19.77 23.10 1.31
C SER A 90 -18.91 23.12 2.58
N LYS A 91 -17.60 23.35 2.45
CA LYS A 91 -16.67 23.47 3.58
C LYS A 91 -16.96 24.72 4.42
N THR A 92 -17.28 25.84 3.79
CA THR A 92 -17.66 27.08 4.51
C THR A 92 -18.96 26.88 5.30
N ILE A 93 -19.95 26.21 4.71
CA ILE A 93 -21.20 25.86 5.43
C ILE A 93 -20.87 24.93 6.60
N PHE A 94 -19.99 23.94 6.40
CA PHE A 94 -19.55 23.02 7.44
C PHE A 94 -18.89 23.75 8.63
N ASP A 95 -17.91 24.61 8.33
CA ASP A 95 -17.14 25.35 9.34
C ASP A 95 -18.04 26.33 10.11
N ASN A 96 -19.00 26.96 9.41
CA ASN A 96 -20.00 27.82 10.04
C ASN A 96 -20.94 27.02 10.97
N LEU A 97 -21.43 25.84 10.54
CA LEU A 97 -22.23 24.96 11.40
C LEU A 97 -21.42 24.53 12.63
N GLY A 98 -20.15 24.16 12.44
CA GLY A 98 -19.26 23.79 13.55
C GLY A 98 -19.12 24.90 14.57
N THR A 99 -18.92 26.14 14.12
CA THR A 99 -18.83 27.33 14.98
C THR A 99 -20.14 27.58 15.72
N LEU A 100 -21.28 27.43 15.05
CA LEU A 100 -22.60 27.61 15.67
C LEU A 100 -22.86 26.56 16.75
N VAL A 101 -22.45 25.32 16.52
CA VAL A 101 -22.56 24.21 17.49
C VAL A 101 -21.66 24.45 18.69
N GLU A 102 -20.43 24.92 18.50
CA GLU A 102 -19.50 25.23 19.59
C GLU A 102 -19.97 26.39 20.48
N LYS A 103 -20.74 27.33 19.90
CA LYS A 103 -21.34 28.46 20.62
C LYS A 103 -22.85 28.32 20.73
N LYS A 104 -23.38 27.09 20.75
CA LYS A 104 -24.82 26.79 20.70
C LYS A 104 -25.62 27.65 21.67
N GLY A 105 -25.12 27.84 22.91
CA GLY A 105 -25.79 28.63 23.94
C GLY A 105 -26.06 30.10 23.57
N PHE A 106 -25.35 30.65 22.58
CA PHE A 106 -25.49 32.03 22.11
C PHE A 106 -26.05 32.15 20.68
N THR A 107 -26.42 31.03 20.06
CA THR A 107 -26.88 31.01 18.65
C THR A 107 -28.34 30.58 18.54
N ALA A 108 -28.92 30.78 17.36
CA ALA A 108 -30.29 30.35 17.05
C ALA A 108 -30.51 28.83 17.22
N LEU A 109 -29.43 28.04 17.30
CA LEU A 109 -29.52 26.60 17.57
C LEU A 109 -30.13 26.29 18.94
N SER A 110 -29.90 27.14 19.95
CA SER A 110 -30.45 26.95 21.30
C SER A 110 -31.98 27.13 21.37
N ILE A 111 -32.56 27.86 20.42
CA ILE A 111 -33.99 28.24 20.44
C ILE A 111 -34.87 27.17 19.80
N ASN A 112 -34.35 26.46 18.79
CA ASN A 112 -35.12 25.45 18.07
C ASN A 112 -35.17 24.11 18.83
N GLU A 113 -36.35 23.49 18.85
CA GLU A 113 -36.65 22.28 19.63
C GLU A 113 -35.72 21.09 19.34
N TYR A 114 -35.23 20.96 18.11
CA TYR A 114 -34.40 19.81 17.71
C TYR A 114 -32.92 20.13 17.74
N THR A 115 -32.52 21.35 17.36
CA THR A 115 -31.10 21.74 17.40
C THR A 115 -30.61 22.10 18.80
N SER A 116 -31.51 22.43 19.73
CA SER A 116 -31.15 22.66 21.14
C SER A 116 -30.59 21.39 21.80
N LEU A 117 -31.00 20.22 21.30
CA LEU A 117 -30.60 18.88 21.74
C LEU A 117 -29.19 18.47 21.27
N ILE A 118 -28.52 19.30 20.49
CA ILE A 118 -27.14 19.08 20.06
C ILE A 118 -26.19 19.25 21.26
N ASP A 119 -25.19 18.39 21.37
CA ASP A 119 -24.16 18.49 22.40
C ASP A 119 -23.11 19.55 22.03
N GLU A 120 -23.14 20.69 22.72
CA GLU A 120 -22.20 21.81 22.55
C GLU A 120 -20.76 21.44 22.97
N SER A 121 -20.59 20.42 23.82
CA SER A 121 -19.26 19.94 24.21
C SER A 121 -18.56 19.11 23.14
N ALA A 122 -19.25 18.78 22.04
CA ALA A 122 -18.73 17.98 20.94
C ALA A 122 -18.54 18.84 19.69
N SER A 123 -17.36 18.77 19.09
CA SER A 123 -17.12 19.39 17.79
C SER A 123 -17.91 18.71 16.69
N PHE A 124 -18.32 19.46 15.66
CA PHE A 124 -18.84 18.90 14.42
C PHE A 124 -17.67 18.37 13.59
N VAL A 125 -17.56 17.04 13.49
CA VAL A 125 -16.37 16.38 12.90
C VAL A 125 -16.69 15.85 11.50
N ILE A 126 -15.81 16.12 10.52
CA ILE A 126 -15.92 15.56 9.17
C ILE A 126 -15.79 14.04 9.25
N THR A 127 -16.79 13.31 8.75
CA THR A 127 -16.73 11.86 8.57
C THR A 127 -16.37 11.54 7.13
N GLN A 128 -15.23 10.89 6.91
CA GLN A 128 -14.86 10.35 5.60
C GLN A 128 -15.50 8.97 5.40
N ASP A 129 -16.11 8.73 4.24
CA ASP A 129 -16.53 7.40 3.82
C ASP A 129 -15.31 6.60 3.32
N TYR A 130 -14.57 6.04 4.27
CA TYR A 130 -13.42 5.20 3.97
C TYR A 130 -13.83 3.97 3.15
N PHE A 131 -14.98 3.35 3.44
CA PHE A 131 -15.37 2.13 2.74
C PHE A 131 -15.63 2.40 1.26
N GLY A 132 -16.41 3.42 0.92
CA GLY A 132 -16.65 3.81 -0.48
C GLY A 132 -15.38 4.22 -1.22
N LYS A 133 -14.49 4.99 -0.56
CA LYS A 133 -13.22 5.44 -1.16
C LYS A 133 -12.26 4.29 -1.49
N TYR A 134 -12.23 3.23 -0.68
CA TYR A 134 -11.23 2.14 -0.81
C TYR A 134 -11.77 0.82 -1.36
N LEU A 135 -13.09 0.66 -1.48
CA LEU A 135 -13.71 -0.53 -2.07
C LEU A 135 -13.12 -0.88 -3.45
N PRO A 136 -12.84 0.07 -4.38
CA PRO A 136 -12.17 -0.26 -5.63
C PRO A 136 -10.77 -0.87 -5.45
N VAL A 137 -9.98 -0.36 -4.49
CA VAL A 137 -8.63 -0.86 -4.20
C VAL A 137 -8.69 -2.28 -3.63
N ILE A 138 -9.65 -2.55 -2.73
CA ILE A 138 -9.86 -3.88 -2.16
C ILE A 138 -10.26 -4.88 -3.27
N ILE A 139 -11.17 -4.51 -4.16
CA ILE A 139 -11.59 -5.35 -5.28
C ILE A 139 -10.39 -5.66 -6.19
N ILE A 140 -9.59 -4.65 -6.57
CA ILE A 140 -8.39 -4.85 -7.41
C ILE A 140 -7.40 -5.80 -6.73
N SER A 141 -7.18 -5.66 -5.42
CA SER A 141 -6.30 -6.55 -4.66
C SER A 141 -6.80 -8.00 -4.65
N LEU A 142 -8.10 -8.22 -4.41
CA LEU A 142 -8.71 -9.56 -4.42
C LEU A 142 -8.64 -10.20 -5.80
N VAL A 143 -8.98 -9.46 -6.87
CA VAL A 143 -8.89 -9.94 -8.25
C VAL A 143 -7.44 -10.32 -8.59
N SER A 144 -6.47 -9.51 -8.18
CA SER A 144 -5.04 -9.79 -8.40
C SER A 144 -4.60 -11.08 -7.71
N LEU A 145 -5.06 -11.33 -6.48
CA LEU A 145 -4.77 -12.59 -5.77
C LEU A 145 -5.36 -13.81 -6.48
N ILE A 146 -6.59 -13.71 -6.98
CA ILE A 146 -7.24 -14.80 -7.74
C ILE A 146 -6.44 -15.08 -9.03
N ILE A 147 -6.00 -14.05 -9.75
CA ILE A 147 -5.19 -14.19 -10.96
C ILE A 147 -3.86 -14.91 -10.63
N LEU A 148 -3.17 -14.50 -9.57
CA LEU A 148 -1.91 -15.14 -9.15
C LEU A 148 -2.13 -16.62 -8.78
N ALA A 149 -3.23 -16.95 -8.11
CA ALA A 149 -3.58 -18.34 -7.79
C ALA A 149 -3.81 -19.17 -9.05
N ILE A 150 -4.57 -18.64 -10.02
CA ILE A 150 -4.80 -19.30 -11.31
C ILE A 150 -3.48 -19.53 -12.05
N LEU A 151 -2.63 -18.49 -12.14
CA LEU A 151 -1.30 -18.60 -12.77
C LEU A 151 -0.43 -19.66 -12.09
N TYR A 152 -0.46 -19.73 -10.76
CA TYR A 152 0.27 -20.75 -10.00
C TYR A 152 -0.20 -22.16 -10.35
N PHE A 153 -1.51 -22.40 -10.38
CA PHE A 153 -2.06 -23.72 -10.73
C PHE A 153 -1.74 -24.10 -12.18
N LEU A 154 -1.84 -23.15 -13.12
CA LEU A 154 -1.46 -23.37 -14.52
C LEU A 154 0.03 -23.69 -14.66
N ALA A 155 0.90 -22.96 -13.95
CA ALA A 155 2.33 -23.21 -13.95
C ALA A 155 2.65 -24.60 -13.36
N ARG A 156 1.98 -24.98 -12.27
CA ARG A 156 2.14 -26.28 -11.63
C ARG A 156 1.66 -27.43 -12.49
N TRP A 157 0.57 -27.24 -13.23
CA TRP A 157 0.09 -28.24 -14.17
C TRP A 157 1.09 -28.43 -15.32
N LYS A 158 1.56 -27.34 -15.93
CA LYS A 158 2.44 -27.42 -17.11
C LYS A 158 3.87 -27.83 -16.79
N SER A 159 4.41 -27.39 -15.65
CA SER A 159 5.79 -27.67 -15.22
C SER A 159 5.80 -28.01 -13.72
N PRO A 160 5.49 -29.27 -13.34
CA PRO A 160 5.42 -29.67 -11.93
C PRO A 160 6.77 -29.56 -11.20
N GLU A 161 7.87 -29.75 -11.92
CA GLU A 161 9.25 -29.66 -11.41
C GLU A 161 9.77 -28.22 -11.34
N GLY A 162 9.09 -27.27 -11.99
CA GLY A 162 9.41 -25.86 -11.94
C GLY A 162 9.21 -25.26 -10.54
N ARG A 163 10.00 -24.23 -10.22
CA ARG A 163 9.83 -23.41 -9.01
C ARG A 163 8.69 -22.42 -9.22
N ASN A 164 7.46 -22.94 -9.29
CA ASN A 164 6.24 -22.17 -9.61
C ASN A 164 5.91 -21.08 -8.58
N PHE A 165 6.46 -21.16 -7.37
CA PHE A 165 6.36 -20.10 -6.36
C PHE A 165 6.99 -18.77 -6.82
N ALA A 166 7.87 -18.80 -7.83
CA ALA A 166 8.47 -17.60 -8.42
C ALA A 166 7.43 -16.60 -8.97
N ILE A 167 6.19 -17.02 -9.26
CA ILE A 167 5.08 -16.13 -9.61
C ILE A 167 4.77 -15.17 -8.46
N PHE A 168 4.65 -15.67 -7.23
CA PHE A 168 4.39 -14.84 -6.07
C PHE A 168 5.60 -13.97 -5.72
N GLU A 169 6.81 -14.51 -5.81
CA GLU A 169 8.04 -13.72 -5.62
C GLU A 169 8.11 -12.53 -6.58
N THR A 170 7.80 -12.77 -7.87
CA THR A 170 7.75 -11.73 -8.89
C THR A 170 6.67 -10.69 -8.60
N ALA A 171 5.47 -11.12 -8.21
CA ALA A 171 4.37 -10.21 -7.90
C ALA A 171 4.71 -9.29 -6.73
N LEU A 172 5.40 -9.81 -5.70
CA LEU A 172 5.84 -9.03 -4.55
C LEU A 172 6.92 -8.00 -4.91
N ILE A 173 7.87 -8.36 -5.79
CA ILE A 173 8.87 -7.42 -6.31
C ILE A 173 8.18 -6.27 -7.07
N MET A 174 7.16 -6.59 -7.89
CA MET A 174 6.42 -5.56 -8.62
C MET A 174 5.56 -4.68 -7.70
N GLN A 175 4.98 -5.27 -6.64
CA GLN A 175 4.20 -4.54 -5.65
C GLN A 175 5.05 -3.55 -4.86
N ASP A 176 6.25 -3.96 -4.46
CA ASP A 176 7.24 -3.10 -3.78
C ASP A 176 7.53 -1.83 -4.58
N LEU A 177 7.97 -2.00 -5.83
CA LEU A 177 8.22 -0.88 -6.75
C LEU A 177 6.97 0.00 -6.92
N ALA A 178 5.79 -0.61 -7.05
CA ALA A 178 4.55 0.14 -7.22
C ALA A 178 4.21 1.01 -6.00
N VAL A 179 4.43 0.50 -4.79
CA VAL A 179 4.21 1.23 -3.53
C VAL A 179 5.17 2.40 -3.43
N ASP A 180 6.46 2.17 -3.71
CA ASP A 180 7.50 3.19 -3.60
C ASP A 180 7.32 4.30 -4.64
N LEU A 181 6.98 3.95 -5.88
CA LEU A 181 6.62 4.92 -6.93
C LEU A 181 5.35 5.69 -6.56
N THR A 182 4.33 5.02 -6.01
CA THR A 182 3.09 5.69 -5.60
C THR A 182 3.36 6.72 -4.51
N PHE A 183 4.17 6.37 -3.51
CA PHE A 183 4.57 7.30 -2.46
C PHE A 183 5.37 8.49 -3.02
N THR A 184 6.35 8.20 -3.88
CA THR A 184 7.21 9.21 -4.50
C THR A 184 6.43 10.18 -5.39
N LEU A 185 5.52 9.67 -6.22
CA LEU A 185 4.81 10.52 -7.20
C LEU A 185 3.65 11.29 -6.59
N LEU A 186 2.96 10.72 -5.60
CA LEU A 186 1.67 11.26 -5.13
C LEU A 186 1.70 11.83 -3.70
N ARG A 187 2.76 11.59 -2.92
CA ARG A 187 2.78 11.92 -1.48
C ARG A 187 3.98 12.73 -1.04
N VAL A 188 5.19 12.35 -1.43
CA VAL A 188 6.43 12.99 -0.91
C VAL A 188 6.51 14.49 -1.22
N ASN A 189 5.88 14.95 -2.31
CA ASN A 189 5.83 16.37 -2.68
C ASN A 189 5.16 17.26 -1.63
N ASN A 190 4.32 16.70 -0.75
CA ASN A 190 3.69 17.43 0.34
C ASN A 190 4.68 17.73 1.49
N THR A 191 5.86 17.09 1.49
CA THR A 191 6.85 17.19 2.56
C THR A 191 8.24 17.41 1.96
N PRO A 192 8.62 18.67 1.63
CA PRO A 192 9.81 18.99 0.83
C PRO A 192 11.14 18.41 1.35
N HIS A 193 11.31 18.31 2.67
CA HIS A 193 12.53 17.80 3.29
C HIS A 193 12.72 16.28 3.12
N LEU A 194 11.66 15.53 2.77
CA LEU A 194 11.74 14.08 2.53
C LEU A 194 11.97 13.73 1.05
N ILE A 195 11.79 14.68 0.12
CA ILE A 195 11.90 14.43 -1.33
C ILE A 195 13.29 13.91 -1.69
N VAL A 196 14.35 14.61 -1.27
CA VAL A 196 15.72 14.26 -1.63
C VAL A 196 16.12 12.90 -1.03
N PRO A 197 15.95 12.63 0.28
CA PRO A 197 16.22 11.31 0.84
C PRO A 197 15.44 10.19 0.12
N ASN A 198 14.15 10.39 -0.15
CA ASN A 198 13.31 9.41 -0.82
C ASN A 198 13.85 9.06 -2.22
N MET A 199 14.20 10.07 -3.03
CA MET A 199 14.74 9.84 -4.37
C MET A 199 16.10 9.13 -4.33
N VAL A 200 16.95 9.45 -3.34
CA VAL A 200 18.25 8.76 -3.19
C VAL A 200 18.05 7.28 -2.89
N PHE A 201 17.19 6.94 -1.93
CA PHE A 201 16.93 5.56 -1.54
C PHE A 201 16.09 4.77 -2.55
N LEU A 202 15.45 5.43 -3.52
CA LEU A 202 14.79 4.77 -4.65
C LEU A 202 15.74 4.55 -5.83
N ILE A 203 16.50 5.58 -6.22
CA ILE A 203 17.29 5.55 -7.47
C ILE A 203 18.64 4.86 -7.32
N VAL A 204 19.35 5.07 -6.19
CA VAL A 204 20.68 4.48 -5.99
C VAL A 204 20.62 2.94 -5.97
N PRO A 205 19.71 2.30 -5.22
CA PRO A 205 19.59 0.85 -5.23
C PRO A 205 19.23 0.28 -6.60
N LEU A 206 18.32 0.93 -7.34
CA LEU A 206 17.97 0.55 -8.72
C LEU A 206 19.21 0.53 -9.64
N ILE A 207 20.06 1.56 -9.56
CA ILE A 207 21.31 1.63 -10.34
C ILE A 207 22.27 0.50 -9.92
N VAL A 208 22.44 0.27 -8.62
CA VAL A 208 23.32 -0.79 -8.11
C VAL A 208 22.83 -2.18 -8.56
N ASN A 209 21.53 -2.45 -8.46
CA ASN A 209 20.93 -3.70 -8.93
C ASN A 209 21.09 -3.88 -10.43
N PHE A 210 20.93 -2.83 -11.23
CA PHE A 210 21.19 -2.87 -12.66
C PHE A 210 22.65 -3.22 -12.98
N LEU A 211 23.61 -2.58 -12.31
CA LEU A 211 25.04 -2.86 -12.49
C LEU A 211 25.40 -4.29 -12.08
N LEU A 212 24.83 -4.78 -10.97
CA LEU A 212 25.00 -6.16 -10.52
C LEU A 212 24.40 -7.16 -11.53
N ALA A 213 23.21 -6.88 -12.07
CA ALA A 213 22.57 -7.71 -13.07
C ALA A 213 23.46 -7.80 -14.32
N ILE A 214 23.87 -6.67 -14.90
CA ILE A 214 24.77 -6.66 -16.08
C ILE A 214 26.05 -7.45 -15.81
N ASN A 215 26.68 -7.24 -14.65
CA ASN A 215 27.91 -7.96 -14.30
C ASN A 215 27.69 -9.47 -14.22
N ILE A 216 26.56 -9.93 -13.66
CA ILE A 216 26.20 -11.35 -13.64
C ILE A 216 25.98 -11.87 -15.07
N PHE A 217 25.20 -11.16 -15.88
CA PHE A 217 24.92 -11.58 -17.26
C PHE A 217 26.21 -11.69 -18.09
N LEU A 218 27.09 -10.69 -18.05
CA LEU A 218 28.37 -10.72 -18.76
C LEU A 218 29.28 -11.84 -18.25
N SER A 219 29.42 -11.97 -16.92
CA SER A 219 30.26 -13.03 -16.35
C SER A 219 29.74 -14.42 -16.70
N GLU A 220 28.43 -14.64 -16.78
CA GLU A 220 27.87 -15.95 -17.17
C GLU A 220 28.02 -16.21 -18.67
N VAL A 221 27.86 -15.20 -19.53
CA VAL A 221 28.13 -15.31 -20.97
C VAL A 221 29.58 -15.74 -21.23
N ASP A 222 30.54 -15.15 -20.52
CA ASP A 222 31.96 -15.41 -20.74
C ASP A 222 32.43 -16.76 -20.16
N THR A 223 31.84 -17.20 -19.05
CA THR A 223 32.39 -18.33 -18.26
C THR A 223 31.53 -19.59 -18.25
N ASN A 224 30.26 -19.51 -18.66
CA ASN A 224 29.32 -20.61 -18.58
C ASN A 224 28.74 -20.94 -19.98
N PRO A 225 29.26 -22.00 -20.65
CA PRO A 225 28.81 -22.40 -21.98
C PRO A 225 27.30 -22.66 -22.07
N MET A 226 26.70 -23.25 -21.02
CA MET A 226 25.26 -23.51 -20.98
C MET A 226 24.44 -22.21 -20.97
N PHE A 227 24.93 -21.20 -20.26
CA PHE A 227 24.29 -19.89 -20.22
C PHE A 227 24.43 -19.16 -21.56
N PHE A 228 25.61 -19.23 -22.18
CA PHE A 228 25.82 -18.68 -23.51
C PHE A 228 24.87 -19.29 -24.56
N THR A 229 24.71 -20.62 -24.56
CA THR A 229 23.75 -21.30 -25.44
C THR A 229 22.32 -20.86 -25.14
N TRP A 230 21.94 -20.79 -23.86
CA TRP A 230 20.63 -20.32 -23.45
C TRP A 230 20.34 -18.89 -23.93
N VAL A 231 21.27 -17.95 -23.77
CA VAL A 231 21.12 -16.56 -24.26
C VAL A 231 21.02 -16.52 -25.78
N SER A 232 21.82 -17.32 -26.48
CA SER A 232 21.85 -17.36 -27.95
C SER A 232 20.57 -17.90 -28.56
N GLU A 233 19.81 -18.73 -27.84
CA GLU A 233 18.50 -19.23 -28.26
C GLU A 233 17.35 -18.25 -27.98
N LEU A 234 17.59 -17.19 -27.20
CA LEU A 234 16.56 -16.20 -26.89
C LEU A 234 16.43 -15.13 -27.98
N PRO A 235 15.20 -14.67 -28.26
CA PRO A 235 14.98 -13.45 -29.03
C PRO A 235 15.77 -12.27 -28.45
N THR A 236 16.50 -11.54 -29.30
CA THR A 236 17.37 -10.42 -28.91
C THR A 236 16.69 -9.34 -28.08
N LEU A 237 15.38 -9.11 -28.30
CA LEU A 237 14.58 -8.13 -27.56
C LEU A 237 14.26 -8.53 -26.11
N LEU A 238 14.34 -9.82 -25.75
CA LEU A 238 14.04 -10.29 -24.39
C LEU A 238 15.20 -10.07 -23.41
N LEU A 239 16.44 -9.99 -23.91
CA LEU A 239 17.63 -9.83 -23.07
C LEU A 239 17.65 -8.48 -22.33
N PRO A 240 17.41 -7.32 -22.99
CA PRO A 240 17.28 -6.04 -22.29
C PRO A 240 16.13 -6.02 -21.28
N ILE A 241 15.01 -6.67 -21.60
CA ILE A 241 13.85 -6.77 -20.71
C ILE A 241 14.22 -7.57 -19.46
N CYS A 242 14.94 -8.68 -19.59
CA CYS A 242 15.43 -9.46 -18.46
C CYS A 242 16.39 -8.66 -17.58
N ALA A 243 17.27 -7.85 -18.18
CA ALA A 243 18.19 -6.99 -17.45
C ALA A 243 17.46 -5.88 -16.67
N ILE A 244 16.49 -5.20 -17.31
CA ILE A 244 15.66 -4.17 -16.65
C ILE A 244 14.78 -4.78 -15.56
N PHE A 245 14.21 -5.95 -15.81
CA PHE A 245 13.42 -6.65 -14.79
C PHE A 245 14.29 -7.02 -13.58
N SER A 246 15.55 -7.39 -13.83
CA SER A 246 16.55 -7.68 -12.78
C SER A 246 17.09 -6.44 -12.06
N SER A 247 16.91 -5.23 -12.61
CA SER A 247 17.31 -4.01 -11.91
C SER A 247 16.34 -3.58 -10.84
N ILE A 248 15.05 -3.98 -10.93
CA ILE A 248 14.05 -3.67 -9.91
C ILE A 248 14.47 -4.30 -8.57
N ASP A 249 14.70 -5.61 -8.58
CA ASP A 249 15.37 -6.31 -7.49
C ASP A 249 16.23 -7.39 -8.15
N ILE A 250 17.49 -7.52 -7.72
CA ILE A 250 18.39 -8.56 -8.23
C ILE A 250 17.83 -9.98 -8.04
N LEU A 251 16.91 -10.16 -7.08
CA LEU A 251 16.15 -11.39 -6.87
C LEU A 251 15.25 -11.74 -8.06
N ALA A 252 14.83 -10.79 -8.90
CA ALA A 252 14.00 -11.06 -10.07
C ALA A 252 14.68 -12.04 -11.06
N ILE A 253 16.01 -12.17 -11.02
CA ILE A 253 16.76 -13.21 -11.73
C ILE A 253 16.31 -14.63 -11.32
N ASN A 254 15.82 -14.83 -10.09
CA ASN A 254 15.26 -16.12 -9.66
C ASN A 254 14.07 -16.56 -10.52
N THR A 255 13.27 -15.61 -11.02
CA THR A 255 12.18 -15.89 -11.96
C THR A 255 12.73 -16.43 -13.27
N LEU A 256 13.86 -15.93 -13.75
CA LEU A 256 14.53 -16.44 -14.95
C LEU A 256 15.13 -17.84 -14.79
N THR A 257 15.29 -18.33 -13.56
CA THR A 257 15.84 -19.68 -13.27
C THR A 257 14.79 -20.69 -12.78
N SER A 258 13.51 -20.32 -12.86
CA SER A 258 12.42 -21.03 -12.18
C SER A 258 11.80 -22.18 -12.99
N ASN A 259 12.13 -22.31 -14.27
CA ASN A 259 11.47 -23.17 -15.25
C ASN A 259 9.95 -22.95 -15.30
N LEU A 260 9.49 -21.72 -15.05
CA LEU A 260 8.07 -21.34 -15.06
C LEU A 260 7.41 -21.71 -16.39
N PHE A 261 6.25 -22.39 -16.30
CA PHE A 261 5.48 -22.88 -17.45
C PHE A 261 6.26 -23.76 -18.45
N GLY A 262 7.45 -24.23 -18.10
CA GLY A 262 8.34 -24.96 -19.00
C GLY A 262 8.90 -24.11 -20.14
N LEU A 263 8.88 -22.77 -20.00
CA LEU A 263 9.36 -21.86 -21.04
C LEU A 263 10.89 -21.72 -20.96
N LYS A 264 11.54 -21.73 -22.13
CA LYS A 264 13.00 -21.56 -22.23
C LYS A 264 13.50 -20.26 -21.57
N VAL A 265 12.75 -19.16 -21.68
CA VAL A 265 13.10 -17.87 -21.06
C VAL A 265 13.20 -17.91 -19.54
N PHE A 266 12.51 -18.85 -18.88
CA PHE A 266 12.57 -19.03 -17.43
C PHE A 266 13.50 -20.17 -17.02
N SER A 267 14.33 -20.69 -17.94
CA SER A 267 15.22 -21.83 -17.71
C SER A 267 16.70 -21.46 -17.72
N ALA A 268 17.04 -20.27 -17.22
CA ALA A 268 18.41 -19.74 -17.23
C ALA A 268 19.35 -20.59 -16.35
N PRO A 269 20.44 -21.15 -16.91
CA PRO A 269 21.35 -22.04 -16.17
C PRO A 269 22.46 -21.24 -15.46
N LEU A 270 22.13 -20.59 -14.33
CA LEU A 270 23.09 -19.80 -13.57
C LEU A 270 24.09 -20.63 -12.76
N SER A 271 25.36 -20.20 -12.76
CA SER A 271 26.41 -20.75 -11.93
C SER A 271 26.18 -20.54 -10.42
N GLN A 272 26.86 -21.34 -9.59
CA GLN A 272 26.82 -21.18 -8.14
C GLN A 272 27.41 -19.85 -7.67
N ARG A 273 28.36 -19.27 -8.42
CA ARG A 273 28.95 -17.97 -8.13
C ARG A 273 27.87 -16.89 -8.22
N SER A 274 27.14 -16.82 -9.33
CA SER A 274 26.08 -15.82 -9.54
C SER A 274 24.93 -15.99 -8.55
N ARG A 275 24.53 -17.23 -8.24
CA ARG A 275 23.52 -17.51 -7.18
C ARG A 275 23.95 -17.05 -5.78
N LYS A 276 25.26 -16.93 -5.52
CA LYS A 276 25.78 -16.36 -4.27
C LYS A 276 25.75 -14.83 -4.32
N ILE A 277 26.12 -14.22 -5.44
CA ILE A 277 26.06 -12.77 -5.65
C ILE A 277 24.61 -12.28 -5.52
N ILE A 278 23.66 -12.93 -6.20
CA ILE A 278 22.22 -12.60 -6.13
C ILE A 278 21.71 -12.65 -4.69
N LEU A 279 22.07 -13.68 -3.93
CA LEU A 279 21.60 -13.81 -2.54
C LEU A 279 22.13 -12.68 -1.66
N TRP A 280 23.42 -12.35 -1.75
CA TRP A 280 24.02 -11.28 -0.95
C TRP A 280 23.60 -9.88 -1.41
N GLY A 281 23.53 -9.65 -2.72
CA GLY A 281 23.06 -8.40 -3.30
C GLY A 281 21.62 -8.10 -2.88
N SER A 282 20.75 -9.12 -2.94
CA SER A 282 19.37 -8.99 -2.47
C SER A 282 19.34 -8.62 -0.98
N PHE A 283 20.12 -9.31 -0.13
CA PHE A 283 20.17 -8.99 1.31
C PHE A 283 20.61 -7.55 1.59
N ILE A 284 21.61 -7.04 0.87
CA ILE A 284 22.06 -5.65 0.97
C ILE A 284 20.95 -4.68 0.55
N ASN A 285 20.18 -5.01 -0.50
CA ASN A 285 19.09 -4.18 -0.99
C ASN A 285 18.04 -3.85 0.09
N ILE A 286 17.73 -4.79 1.00
CA ILE A 286 16.81 -4.50 2.14
C ILE A 286 17.28 -3.30 2.95
N PHE A 287 18.58 -3.24 3.26
CA PHE A 287 19.12 -2.18 4.10
C PHE A 287 19.40 -0.90 3.33
N ALA A 288 19.69 -1.03 2.03
CA ALA A 288 19.98 0.10 1.16
C ALA A 288 18.73 0.78 0.60
N GLU A 289 17.61 0.08 0.47
CA GLU A 289 16.37 0.56 -0.15
C GLU A 289 15.20 0.42 0.82
N ASP A 290 14.79 -0.82 1.09
CA ASP A 290 13.49 -1.10 1.72
C ASP A 290 13.36 -0.47 3.12
N ILE A 291 14.37 -0.62 3.98
CA ILE A 291 14.36 -0.06 5.35
C ILE A 291 14.38 1.48 5.32
N PRO A 292 15.31 2.15 4.63
CA PRO A 292 15.28 3.60 4.50
C PRO A 292 13.97 4.15 3.94
N GLN A 293 13.42 3.53 2.88
CA GLN A 293 12.13 3.93 2.31
C GLN A 293 10.98 3.79 3.32
N LEU A 294 10.93 2.69 4.07
CA LEU A 294 9.93 2.51 5.14
C LEU A 294 10.07 3.60 6.22
N ILE A 295 11.29 3.92 6.64
CA ILE A 295 11.55 4.99 7.63
C ILE A 295 11.02 6.32 7.10
N ILE A 296 11.28 6.64 5.83
CA ILE A 296 10.79 7.88 5.21
C ILE A 296 9.26 7.93 5.18
N GLN A 297 8.61 6.82 4.83
CA GLN A 297 7.15 6.72 4.85
C GLN A 297 6.59 6.94 6.27
N ILE A 298 7.26 6.42 7.31
CA ILE A 298 6.88 6.64 8.72
C ILE A 298 7.06 8.11 9.11
N LEU A 299 8.18 8.73 8.74
CA LEU A 299 8.43 10.15 8.98
C LEU A 299 7.39 11.02 8.29
N TYR A 300 7.02 10.69 7.05
CA TYR A 300 5.95 11.37 6.33
C TYR A 300 4.63 11.27 7.09
N TYR A 301 4.25 10.06 7.52
CA TYR A 301 3.01 9.84 8.27
C TYR A 301 2.93 10.68 9.55
N ASN A 302 4.06 10.81 10.27
CA ASN A 302 4.14 11.64 11.48
C ASN A 302 4.14 13.15 11.19
N SER A 303 4.47 13.57 9.96
CA SER A 303 4.55 14.99 9.57
C SER A 303 3.24 15.57 9.06
N VAL A 304 2.24 14.74 8.74
CA VAL A 304 0.97 15.18 8.14
C VAL A 304 -0.12 15.20 9.21
N GLU A 305 -0.71 16.38 9.46
CA GLU A 305 -1.75 16.57 10.48
C GLU A 305 -3.10 15.92 10.13
N THR A 306 -3.33 15.62 8.85
CA THR A 306 -4.53 14.91 8.39
C THR A 306 -4.19 13.48 8.01
N TYR A 307 -4.60 12.54 8.87
CA TYR A 307 -4.44 11.11 8.62
C TYR A 307 -5.33 10.68 7.44
N ASP A 308 -4.77 10.62 6.24
CA ASP A 308 -5.39 9.91 5.12
C ASP A 308 -5.01 8.43 5.21
N LEU A 309 -5.95 7.56 4.86
CA LEU A 309 -5.80 6.11 4.98
C LEU A 309 -4.84 5.55 3.90
N ILE A 310 -4.52 6.33 2.86
CA ILE A 310 -3.56 5.98 1.80
C ILE A 310 -2.12 5.83 2.35
N PRO A 311 -1.54 6.84 3.03
CA PRO A 311 -0.28 6.67 3.75
C PRO A 311 -0.24 5.45 4.68
N SER A 312 -1.34 5.15 5.39
CA SER A 312 -1.43 3.96 6.24
C SER A 312 -1.38 2.65 5.45
N LEU A 313 -2.09 2.56 4.31
CA LEU A 313 -2.05 1.39 3.44
C LEU A 313 -0.68 1.18 2.78
N VAL A 314 -0.03 2.28 2.37
CA VAL A 314 1.34 2.28 1.84
C VAL A 314 2.29 1.73 2.90
N LEU A 315 2.21 2.21 4.14
CA LEU A 315 3.01 1.71 5.26
C LEU A 315 2.77 0.22 5.57
N ILE A 316 1.50 -0.20 5.64
CA ILE A 316 1.14 -1.60 5.90
C ILE A 316 1.66 -2.49 4.76
N SER A 317 1.49 -2.06 3.51
CA SER A 317 1.97 -2.80 2.34
C SER A 317 3.50 -2.89 2.31
N GLY A 318 4.21 -1.77 2.49
CA GLY A 318 5.68 -1.75 2.52
C GLY A 318 6.24 -2.62 3.66
N GLY A 319 5.66 -2.50 4.86
CA GLY A 319 6.02 -3.35 6.01
C GLY A 319 5.79 -4.84 5.74
N LEU A 320 4.67 -5.21 5.12
CA LEU A 320 4.36 -6.60 4.78
C LEU A 320 5.32 -7.16 3.73
N VAL A 321 5.70 -6.36 2.73
CA VAL A 321 6.69 -6.75 1.73
C VAL A 321 8.06 -6.99 2.37
N ILE A 322 8.51 -6.10 3.25
CA ILE A 322 9.79 -6.25 3.97
C ILE A 322 9.81 -7.52 4.83
N VAL A 323 8.73 -7.77 5.59
CA VAL A 323 8.62 -8.99 6.41
C VAL A 323 8.71 -10.24 5.54
N ASN A 324 8.00 -10.25 4.40
CA ASN A 324 8.02 -11.40 3.50
C ASN A 324 9.39 -11.60 2.85
N LYS A 325 10.04 -10.51 2.38
CA LYS A 325 11.41 -10.53 1.87
C LYS A 325 12.37 -11.10 2.92
N LEU A 326 12.28 -10.68 4.19
CA LEU A 326 13.11 -11.18 5.29
C LEU A 326 12.88 -12.67 5.58
N ILE A 327 11.62 -13.13 5.65
CA ILE A 327 11.29 -14.54 5.90
C ILE A 327 11.85 -15.43 4.79
N LEU A 328 11.59 -15.08 3.53
CA LEU A 328 12.05 -15.85 2.37
C LEU A 328 13.58 -15.93 2.30
N ARG A 329 14.27 -14.82 2.60
CA ARG A 329 15.74 -14.74 2.57
C ARG A 329 16.39 -15.50 3.72
N SER A 330 15.83 -15.38 4.93
CA SER A 330 16.23 -16.19 6.09
C SER A 330 16.08 -17.68 5.81
N TYR A 331 14.96 -18.10 5.21
CA TYR A 331 14.74 -19.49 4.81
C TYR A 331 15.81 -20.00 3.84
N HIS A 332 16.07 -19.28 2.74
CA HIS A 332 17.10 -19.66 1.78
C HIS A 332 18.52 -19.69 2.38
N ALA A 333 18.85 -18.75 3.27
CA ALA A 333 20.13 -18.72 3.97
C ALA A 333 20.30 -19.92 4.90
N ILE A 334 19.26 -20.26 5.68
CA ILE A 334 19.25 -21.40 6.60
C ILE A 334 19.38 -22.72 5.84
N VAL A 335 18.61 -22.94 4.79
CA VAL A 335 18.68 -24.17 3.97
C VAL A 335 20.08 -24.35 3.39
N ARG A 336 20.68 -23.27 2.85
CA ARG A 336 22.03 -23.31 2.28
C ARG A 336 23.10 -23.55 3.35
N TRP A 337 22.92 -22.98 4.55
CA TRP A 337 23.80 -23.23 5.69
C TRP A 337 23.73 -24.69 6.16
N TYR A 338 22.52 -25.25 6.27
CA TYR A 338 22.31 -26.66 6.62
C TYR A 338 22.99 -27.60 5.64
N HIS A 339 22.81 -27.37 4.34
CA HIS A 339 23.43 -28.21 3.30
C HIS A 339 24.97 -28.13 3.33
N ARG A 340 25.53 -26.94 3.59
CA ARG A 340 26.99 -26.76 3.76
C ARG A 340 27.49 -27.49 5.01
N ARG A 341 26.75 -27.43 6.11
CA ARG A 341 27.09 -28.11 7.37
C ARG A 341 27.09 -29.63 7.20
N ASP A 342 26.10 -30.18 6.51
CA ASP A 342 26.05 -31.63 6.24
C ASP A 342 27.15 -32.09 5.29
N LYS A 343 27.52 -31.28 4.28
CA LYS A 343 28.66 -31.58 3.40
C LYS A 343 29.97 -31.63 4.19
N ILE A 344 30.19 -30.69 5.12
CA ILE A 344 31.35 -30.67 6.02
C ILE A 344 31.32 -31.89 6.97
N ARG A 345 30.17 -32.21 7.56
CA ARG A 345 30.02 -33.36 8.47
C ARG A 345 30.28 -34.69 7.75
N ASN A 346 29.81 -34.84 6.52
CA ASN A 346 30.08 -36.01 5.68
C ASN A 346 31.55 -36.11 5.26
N PHE A 347 32.20 -34.98 4.98
CA PHE A 347 33.64 -34.94 4.71
C PHE A 347 34.47 -35.38 5.93
N ILE A 348 34.14 -34.87 7.12
CA ILE A 348 34.78 -35.27 8.39
C ILE A 348 34.58 -36.77 8.66
N ARG A 349 33.37 -37.30 8.45
CA ARG A 349 33.09 -38.75 8.59
C ARG A 349 33.92 -39.60 7.62
N ARG A 350 34.10 -39.17 6.37
CA ARG A 350 34.95 -39.89 5.39
C ARG A 350 36.43 -39.89 5.78
N LEU A 351 36.94 -38.76 6.26
CA LEU A 351 38.32 -38.66 6.77
C LEU A 351 38.55 -39.58 7.98
N SER A 352 37.62 -39.59 8.93
CA SER A 352 37.66 -40.49 10.09
C SER A 352 37.63 -41.97 9.67
N ALA A 353 36.74 -42.36 8.75
CA ALA A 353 36.66 -43.73 8.25
C ALA A 353 37.91 -44.17 7.47
N ALA A 354 38.54 -43.26 6.73
CA ALA A 354 39.79 -43.52 6.01
C ALA A 354 40.98 -43.70 6.97
N SER A 355 41.08 -42.86 8.00
CA SER A 355 42.10 -42.96 9.05
C SER A 355 42.00 -44.26 9.85
N ILE A 356 40.78 -44.69 10.21
CA ILE A 356 40.56 -45.99 10.89
C ILE A 356 40.97 -47.16 9.99
N ARG A 357 40.73 -47.06 8.68
CA ARG A 357 41.13 -48.09 7.71
C ARG A 357 42.65 -48.19 7.58
N SER A 358 43.38 -47.08 7.57
CA SER A 358 44.85 -47.10 7.47
C SER A 358 45.53 -47.60 8.74
N LEU A 359 44.94 -47.37 9.91
CA LEU A 359 45.43 -47.94 11.17
C LEU A 359 45.27 -49.47 11.22
N ARG A 360 44.19 -49.99 10.65
CA ARG A 360 43.91 -51.44 10.62
C ARG A 360 44.71 -52.21 9.56
N SER A 361 45.28 -51.54 8.56
CA SER A 361 46.16 -52.16 7.56
C SER A 361 47.64 -52.18 7.95
N ASN A 362 48.00 -51.48 9.03
CA ASN A 362 49.38 -51.37 9.54
C ASN A 362 49.62 -52.23 10.81
N VAL A 363 48.65 -53.09 11.16
CA VAL A 363 48.75 -54.18 12.14
C VAL A 363 48.59 -55.47 11.37
#